data_AF-A0A9P8FT28-F1
#
_entry.id   AF-A0A9P8FT28-F1
#
_cell.length_a   1.000
_cell.length_b   1.000
_cell.length_c   1.000
_cell.angle_alpha   90.00
_cell.angle_beta   90.00
_cell.angle_gamma   90.00
#
_symmetry.space_group_name_H-M   'P 1'
#
loop_
_entity.id
_entity.type
_entity.pdbx_description
1 polymer ?
#
loop_
_entity_poly.entity_id
_entity_poly.type
_entity_poly.pdbx_seq_one_letter_code
_entity_poly.pdbx_strand_id
1 'polypeptide(L)'
;MGFRISSYTLIKSVSLAHITAAYLLLYRPQVLAEQNIVVILGESMQVPATSAFSKPTEITALASIFMAFLGVSDLIAASLPERSCLEYWSNVLPFRLFMLFAGTGFIYLTKGDDTTTSTLRALKGDSSPLDLVKNSFVFTFMFLETLHWFWVFVAMKEDRREWMVREATAQLREEEEKKFRM
;
A
#
# COMPACT_ATOMS: atom_id res chain seq x y z
N MET A 1 19.04 -14.73 18.11
CA MET A 1 17.64 -14.37 17.77
C MET A 1 17.69 -13.08 16.98
N GLY A 2 17.47 -13.13 15.66
CA GLY A 2 17.45 -11.92 14.83
C GLY A 2 16.20 -11.10 15.12
N PHE A 3 16.32 -9.78 15.13
CA PHE A 3 15.18 -8.86 15.18
C PHE A 3 14.26 -9.16 13.99
N ARG A 4 13.02 -9.62 14.26
CA ARG A 4 12.01 -9.92 13.24
C ARG A 4 10.86 -8.96 13.40
N ILE A 5 10.43 -8.37 12.29
CA ILE A 5 9.26 -7.50 12.26
C ILE A 5 8.08 -8.38 11.86
N SER A 6 7.14 -8.54 12.79
CA SER A 6 5.93 -9.33 12.51
C SER A 6 5.01 -8.62 11.51
N SER A 7 4.29 -9.39 10.70
CA SER A 7 3.36 -8.88 9.69
C SER A 7 2.31 -7.93 10.29
N TYR A 8 1.81 -8.20 11.50
CA TYR A 8 0.86 -7.33 12.20
C TYR A 8 1.43 -5.94 12.47
N THR A 9 2.73 -5.87 12.80
CA THR A 9 3.40 -4.58 13.06
C THR A 9 3.55 -3.80 11.77
N LEU A 10 3.91 -4.46 10.67
CA LEU A 10 3.99 -3.84 9.34
C LEU A 10 2.63 -3.32 8.85
N ILE A 11 1.55 -4.07 9.07
CA ILE A 11 0.20 -3.63 8.68
C ILE A 11 -0.21 -2.43 9.53
N LYS A 12 -0.07 -2.50 10.86
CA LYS A 12 -0.39 -1.37 11.75
C LYS A 12 0.42 -0.11 11.41
N SER A 13 1.70 -0.25 11.06
CA SER A 13 2.54 0.88 10.67
C SER A 13 2.07 1.54 9.38
N VAL A 14 1.71 0.77 8.35
CA VAL A 14 1.22 1.36 7.10
C VAL A 14 -0.18 1.94 7.25
N SER A 15 -1.04 1.31 8.05
CA SER A 15 -2.35 1.87 8.38
C SER A 15 -2.24 3.24 9.04
N LEU A 16 -1.31 3.39 10.01
CA LEU A 16 -1.05 4.68 10.64
C LEU A 16 -0.44 5.69 9.63
N ALA A 17 0.42 5.22 8.74
CA ALA A 17 0.97 6.06 7.66
C ALA A 17 -0.14 6.53 6.71
N HIS A 18 -1.13 5.70 6.36
CA HIS A 18 -2.28 6.09 5.54
C HIS A 18 -3.18 7.11 6.24
N ILE A 19 -3.44 6.94 7.54
CA ILE A 19 -4.19 7.91 8.35
C ILE A 19 -3.45 9.25 8.38
N THR A 20 -2.12 9.21 8.55
CA THR A 20 -1.28 10.41 8.52
C THR A 20 -1.28 11.05 7.14
N ALA A 21 -1.17 10.26 6.08
CA ALA A 21 -1.25 10.74 4.70
C ALA A 21 -2.62 11.36 4.39
N ALA A 22 -3.71 10.82 4.93
CA ALA A 22 -5.04 11.41 4.82
C ALA A 22 -5.08 12.82 5.44
N TYR A 23 -4.56 12.99 6.66
CA TYR A 23 -4.45 14.30 7.29
C TYR A 23 -3.62 15.27 6.44
N LEU A 24 -2.47 14.82 5.94
CA LEU A 24 -1.60 15.65 5.11
C LEU A 24 -2.26 16.03 3.78
N LEU A 25 -2.93 15.10 3.08
CA LEU A 25 -3.64 15.38 1.84
C LEU A 25 -4.77 16.40 2.02
N LEU A 26 -5.43 16.39 3.18
CA LEU A 26 -6.53 17.31 3.48
C LEU A 26 -6.04 18.73 3.79
N TYR A 27 -4.96 18.87 4.57
CA TYR A 27 -4.52 20.18 5.07
C TYR A 27 -3.27 20.73 4.36
N ARG A 28 -2.32 19.88 3.96
CA ARG A 28 -1.02 20.27 3.38
C ARG A 28 -0.50 19.20 2.39
N PRO A 29 -1.18 18.98 1.24
CA PRO A 29 -0.81 17.92 0.29
C PRO A 29 0.60 18.12 -0.32
N GLN A 30 1.07 19.37 -0.35
CA GLN A 30 2.39 19.75 -0.86
C GLN A 30 3.53 19.01 -0.13
N VAL A 31 3.37 18.77 1.18
CA VAL A 31 4.36 18.05 2.00
C VAL A 31 4.63 16.64 1.44
N LEU A 32 3.62 15.99 0.87
CA LEU A 32 3.75 14.65 0.30
C LEU A 32 4.26 14.68 -1.15
N ALA A 33 3.86 15.68 -1.92
CA ALA A 33 4.25 15.82 -3.32
C ALA A 33 5.73 16.21 -3.50
N GLU A 34 6.28 16.99 -2.57
CA GLU A 34 7.66 17.50 -2.63
C GLU A 34 8.67 16.58 -1.92
N GLN A 35 8.27 15.36 -1.54
CA GLN A 35 9.21 14.41 -0.96
C GLN A 35 10.29 14.04 -1.97
N ASN A 36 11.55 14.02 -1.54
CA ASN A 36 12.70 13.68 -2.39
C ASN A 36 12.49 12.37 -3.16
N ILE A 37 11.90 11.35 -2.51
CA ILE A 37 11.63 10.06 -3.16
C ILE A 37 10.64 10.18 -4.31
N VAL A 38 9.64 11.07 -4.23
CA VAL A 38 8.64 11.29 -5.28
C VAL A 38 9.30 11.95 -6.49
N VAL A 39 10.16 12.94 -6.25
CA VAL A 39 10.88 13.65 -7.31
C VAL A 39 11.89 12.73 -7.98
N ILE A 40 12.77 12.10 -7.20
CA ILE A 40 13.85 11.24 -7.71
C ILE A 40 13.27 10.04 -8.47
N LEU A 41 12.25 9.38 -7.92
CA LEU A 41 11.63 8.22 -8.57
C LEU A 41 10.84 8.64 -9.82
N GLY A 42 10.13 9.77 -9.76
CA GLY A 42 9.43 10.34 -10.91
C GLY A 42 10.38 10.64 -12.07
N GLU A 43 11.48 11.36 -11.80
CA GLU A 43 12.50 11.68 -12.81
C GLU A 43 13.19 10.42 -13.35
N SER A 44 13.56 9.49 -12.47
CA SER A 44 14.21 8.24 -12.85
C SER A 44 13.31 7.37 -13.74
N MET A 45 12.02 7.35 -13.44
CA MET A 45 11.03 6.58 -14.21
C MET A 45 10.41 7.40 -15.35
N GLN A 46 10.86 8.64 -15.57
CA GLN A 46 10.32 9.57 -16.57
C GLN A 46 8.79 9.74 -16.48
N VAL A 47 8.25 9.76 -15.25
CA VAL A 47 6.84 10.02 -14.98
C VAL A 47 6.68 11.51 -14.67
N PRO A 48 5.76 12.23 -15.34
CA PRO A 48 5.66 13.68 -15.20
C PRO A 48 5.25 14.10 -13.79
N ALA A 49 5.85 15.19 -13.31
CA ALA A 49 5.43 15.84 -12.09
C ALA A 49 4.07 16.54 -12.28
N THR A 50 3.33 16.73 -11.18
CA THR A 50 2.04 17.42 -11.20
C THR A 50 1.99 18.50 -10.12
N SER A 51 1.37 19.62 -10.46
CA SER A 51 1.05 20.69 -9.50
C SER A 51 -0.28 20.47 -8.79
N ALA A 52 -1.02 19.39 -9.11
CA ALA A 52 -2.35 19.10 -8.55
C ALA A 52 -2.35 18.94 -7.01
N PHE A 53 -1.20 18.60 -6.42
CA PHE A 53 -1.04 18.42 -4.97
C PHE A 53 -0.36 19.63 -4.28
N SER A 54 -0.18 20.76 -4.97
CA SER A 54 0.47 21.95 -4.39
C SER A 54 -0.39 22.66 -3.34
N LYS A 55 -1.72 22.49 -3.43
CA LYS A 55 -2.68 23.07 -2.49
C LYS A 55 -3.85 22.10 -2.27
N PRO A 56 -4.59 22.22 -1.16
CA PRO A 56 -5.81 21.45 -0.97
C PRO A 56 -6.81 21.72 -2.10
N THR A 57 -7.32 20.65 -2.71
CA THR A 57 -8.36 20.69 -3.76
C THR A 57 -9.40 19.61 -3.48
N GLU A 58 -10.50 19.60 -4.25
CA GLU A 58 -11.53 18.55 -4.17
C GLU A 58 -10.93 17.15 -4.38
N ILE A 59 -9.93 17.01 -5.25
CA ILE A 59 -9.25 15.74 -5.52
C ILE A 59 -8.46 15.28 -4.30
N THR A 60 -7.71 16.18 -3.64
CA THR A 60 -6.93 15.81 -2.45
C THR A 60 -7.84 15.54 -1.26
N ALA A 61 -8.97 16.25 -1.15
CA ALA A 61 -10.00 15.97 -0.14
C ALA A 61 -10.62 14.58 -0.35
N LEU A 62 -11.01 14.23 -1.59
CA LEU A 62 -11.54 12.90 -1.88
C LEU A 62 -10.49 11.80 -1.63
N ALA A 63 -9.25 12.01 -2.08
CA ALA A 63 -8.13 11.10 -1.80
C ALA A 63 -7.89 10.93 -0.30
N SER A 64 -8.01 12.01 0.49
CA SER A 64 -7.88 11.93 1.96
C SER A 64 -8.93 11.03 2.60
N ILE A 65 -10.18 11.07 2.10
CA ILE A 65 -11.26 10.21 2.61
C ILE A 65 -10.96 8.75 2.29
N PHE A 66 -10.54 8.44 1.06
CA PHE A 66 -10.14 7.08 0.69
C PHE A 66 -8.96 6.57 1.51
N MET A 67 -7.94 7.42 1.73
CA MET A 67 -6.77 7.08 2.53
C MET A 67 -7.13 6.85 4.01
N ALA A 68 -8.03 7.67 4.58
CA ALA A 68 -8.51 7.48 5.94
C ALA A 68 -9.31 6.17 6.06
N PHE A 69 -10.20 5.90 5.08
CA PHE A 69 -10.97 4.67 5.05
C PHE A 69 -10.07 3.44 4.96
N LEU A 70 -9.10 3.42 4.05
CA LEU A 70 -8.11 2.34 3.91
C LEU A 70 -7.28 2.16 5.19
N GLY A 71 -6.76 3.26 5.75
CA GLY A 71 -5.96 3.20 6.97
C GLY A 71 -6.75 2.65 8.17
N VAL A 72 -7.99 3.09 8.37
CA VAL A 72 -8.85 2.61 9.46
C VAL A 72 -9.27 1.17 9.23
N SER A 73 -9.66 0.78 8.01
CA SER A 73 -10.08 -0.59 7.71
C SER A 73 -8.94 -1.58 7.93
N ASP A 74 -7.74 -1.24 7.47
CA ASP A 74 -6.55 -2.08 7.63
C ASP A 74 -6.13 -2.20 9.10
N LEU A 75 -6.25 -1.10 9.87
CA LEU A 75 -5.95 -1.09 11.30
C LEU A 75 -6.91 -2.00 12.09
N ILE A 76 -8.21 -1.97 11.75
CA ILE A 76 -9.22 -2.84 12.36
C ILE A 76 -8.93 -4.30 11.99
N ALA A 77 -8.65 -4.60 10.72
CA ALA A 77 -8.33 -5.95 10.28
C ALA A 77 -7.05 -6.50 10.97
N ALA A 78 -6.04 -5.66 11.17
CA ALA A 78 -4.81 -6.01 11.89
C ALA A 78 -4.99 -6.14 13.42
N SER A 79 -6.16 -5.75 13.93
CA SER A 79 -6.53 -5.90 15.35
C SER A 79 -7.34 -7.17 15.63
N LEU A 80 -7.64 -7.97 14.60
CA LEU A 80 -8.27 -9.27 14.75
C LEU A 80 -7.36 -10.29 15.47
N PRO A 81 -7.92 -11.33 16.10
CA PRO A 81 -7.14 -12.45 16.63
C PRO A 81 -6.22 -13.06 15.57
N GLU A 82 -5.05 -13.55 15.99
CA GLU A 82 -3.94 -14.00 15.14
C GLU A 82 -4.42 -14.86 13.95
N ARG A 83 -5.22 -15.90 14.24
CA ARG A 83 -5.77 -16.82 13.25
C ARG A 83 -6.68 -16.14 12.23
N SER A 84 -7.67 -15.37 12.70
CA SER A 84 -8.62 -14.68 11.82
C SER A 84 -7.93 -13.63 10.95
N CYS A 85 -6.93 -12.94 11.51
CA CYS A 85 -6.12 -11.99 10.77
C CYS A 85 -5.28 -12.69 9.68
N LEU A 86 -4.63 -13.81 9.99
CA LEU A 86 -3.89 -14.59 8.98
C LEU A 86 -4.80 -15.08 7.86
N GLU A 87 -5.97 -15.64 8.20
CA GLU A 87 -6.95 -16.12 7.22
C GLU A 87 -7.47 -14.99 6.32
N TYR A 88 -7.86 -13.85 6.91
CA TYR A 88 -8.32 -12.67 6.16
C TYR A 88 -7.26 -12.16 5.19
N TRP A 89 -6.07 -11.81 5.70
CA TRP A 89 -5.04 -11.19 4.89
C TRP A 89 -4.46 -12.16 3.86
N SER A 90 -4.46 -13.47 4.12
CA SER A 90 -3.99 -14.44 3.13
C SER A 90 -4.87 -14.51 1.88
N ASN A 91 -6.15 -14.20 2.02
CA ASN A 91 -7.08 -14.13 0.89
C ASN A 91 -7.03 -12.75 0.21
N VAL A 92 -6.96 -11.67 0.99
CA VAL A 92 -7.04 -10.29 0.47
C VAL A 92 -5.75 -9.84 -0.20
N LEU A 93 -4.60 -10.19 0.39
CA LEU A 93 -3.31 -9.61 0.04
C LEU A 93 -2.81 -9.95 -1.37
N PRO A 94 -3.01 -11.17 -1.92
CA PRO A 94 -2.69 -11.46 -3.32
C PRO A 94 -3.44 -10.57 -4.31
N PHE A 95 -4.74 -10.34 -4.09
CA PHE A 95 -5.54 -9.46 -4.94
C PHE A 95 -5.12 -8.00 -4.81
N ARG A 96 -4.83 -7.54 -3.59
CA ARG A 96 -4.32 -6.19 -3.35
C ARG A 96 -2.99 -5.96 -4.09
N LEU A 97 -2.06 -6.90 -3.97
CA LEU A 97 -0.78 -6.84 -4.69
C LEU A 97 -0.98 -6.83 -6.21
N PHE A 98 -1.86 -7.69 -6.73
CA PHE A 98 -2.15 -7.72 -8.17
C PHE A 98 -2.70 -6.37 -8.65
N MET A 99 -3.66 -5.80 -7.93
CA MET A 99 -4.25 -4.50 -8.27
C MET A 99 -3.21 -3.37 -8.21
N LEU A 100 -2.39 -3.32 -7.16
CA LEU A 100 -1.38 -2.29 -6.99
C LEU A 100 -0.27 -2.40 -8.05
N PHE A 101 0.17 -3.62 -8.35
CA PHE A 101 1.16 -3.87 -9.39
C PHE A 101 0.62 -3.53 -10.78
N ALA A 102 -0.61 -3.94 -11.09
CA ALA A 102 -1.28 -3.59 -12.35
C ALA A 102 -1.47 -2.08 -12.49
N GLY A 103 -1.87 -1.38 -11.43
CA GLY A 103 -2.02 0.07 -11.42
C GLY A 103 -0.69 0.80 -11.62
N THR A 104 0.37 0.36 -10.91
CA THR A 104 1.72 0.91 -11.09
C THR A 104 2.23 0.68 -12.52
N GLY A 105 2.04 -0.53 -13.05
CA GLY A 105 2.39 -0.88 -14.43
C GLY A 105 1.58 -0.09 -15.45
N PHE A 106 0.29 0.13 -15.20
CA PHE A 106 -0.56 0.95 -16.07
C PHE A 106 -0.05 2.39 -16.15
N ILE A 107 0.27 3.03 -15.02
CA ILE A 107 0.82 4.40 -15.02
C ILE A 107 2.15 4.43 -15.79
N TYR A 108 3.01 3.43 -15.59
CA TYR A 108 4.30 3.37 -16.26
C TYR A 108 4.19 3.14 -17.78
N LEU A 109 3.32 2.22 -18.22
CA LEU A 109 3.16 1.88 -19.64
C LEU A 109 2.38 2.95 -20.43
N THR A 110 1.53 3.70 -19.74
CA THR A 110 0.72 4.76 -20.35
C THR A 110 1.26 6.16 -20.10
N LYS A 111 2.45 6.28 -19.50
CA LYS A 111 3.18 7.55 -19.38
C LYS A 111 3.40 8.08 -20.80
N GLY A 112 2.87 9.27 -21.09
CA GLY A 112 2.89 9.84 -22.43
C GLY A 112 4.30 10.31 -22.78
N ASP A 113 4.87 9.79 -23.87
CA ASP A 113 6.22 10.14 -24.31
C ASP A 113 6.31 11.52 -25.00
N ASP A 114 5.17 12.17 -25.30
CA ASP A 114 5.15 13.37 -26.12
C ASP A 114 4.72 14.62 -25.36
N THR A 115 5.72 15.44 -25.00
CA THR A 115 5.55 16.84 -24.58
C THR A 115 4.82 17.68 -25.65
N THR A 116 4.90 17.28 -26.93
CA THR A 116 4.25 17.93 -28.09
C THR A 116 2.78 17.53 -28.27
N THR A 117 2.42 16.28 -28.00
CA THR A 117 1.05 15.76 -28.18
C THR A 117 0.14 16.13 -27.01
N SER A 118 0.69 16.23 -25.80
CA SER A 118 -0.02 16.68 -24.58
C SER A 118 -0.36 18.18 -24.61
N THR A 119 0.54 19.03 -25.10
CA THR A 119 0.29 20.47 -25.28
C THR A 119 -0.76 20.73 -26.37
N LEU A 120 -0.70 20.02 -27.49
CA LEU A 120 -1.73 20.10 -28.53
C LEU A 120 -3.10 19.58 -28.08
N ARG A 121 -3.16 18.49 -27.28
CA ARG A 121 -4.42 18.02 -26.68
C ARG A 121 -4.99 18.98 -25.66
N ALA A 122 -4.15 19.56 -24.80
CA ALA A 122 -4.56 20.56 -23.83
C ALA A 122 -5.14 21.81 -24.53
N LEU A 123 -4.52 22.26 -25.63
CA LEU A 123 -5.05 23.35 -26.47
C LEU A 123 -6.36 22.98 -27.18
N LYS A 124 -6.56 21.69 -27.49
CA LYS A 124 -7.80 21.17 -28.09
C LYS A 124 -8.91 20.88 -27.07
N GLY A 125 -8.63 21.04 -25.76
CA GLY A 125 -9.57 20.73 -24.68
C GLY A 125 -9.81 19.23 -24.48
N ASP A 126 -8.99 18.37 -25.06
CA ASP A 126 -9.14 16.90 -25.03
C ASP A 126 -8.23 16.31 -23.94
N SER A 127 -8.51 16.67 -22.68
CA SER A 127 -7.85 16.09 -21.51
C SER A 127 -8.58 14.82 -21.08
N SER A 128 -7.90 13.66 -21.13
CA SER A 128 -8.48 12.43 -20.61
C SER A 128 -8.50 12.50 -19.08
N PRO A 129 -9.60 12.11 -18.40
CA PRO A 129 -9.61 11.97 -16.94
C PRO A 129 -8.48 11.08 -16.40
N LEU A 130 -7.97 10.17 -17.24
CA LEU A 130 -6.84 9.29 -16.90
C LEU A 130 -5.52 10.04 -16.73
N ASP A 131 -5.37 11.22 -17.35
CA ASP A 131 -4.14 12.00 -17.27
C ASP A 131 -3.93 12.60 -15.87
N LEU A 132 -5.00 12.72 -15.06
CA LEU A 132 -4.89 13.11 -13.65
C LEU A 132 -4.20 12.06 -12.79
N VAL A 133 -4.30 10.77 -13.15
CA VAL A 133 -3.73 9.65 -12.40
C VAL A 133 -2.26 9.39 -12.80
N LYS A 134 -1.87 9.79 -14.01
CA LYS A 134 -0.54 9.57 -14.58
C LYS A 134 0.46 10.63 -14.12
N ASN A 135 0.77 10.64 -12.83
CA ASN A 135 1.75 11.58 -12.27
C ASN A 135 2.74 10.89 -11.32
N SER A 136 3.89 11.53 -11.11
CA SER A 136 4.99 11.00 -10.30
C SER A 136 4.58 10.70 -8.86
N PHE A 137 3.69 11.51 -8.28
CA PHE A 137 3.20 11.32 -6.91
C PHE A 137 2.37 10.04 -6.78
N VAL A 138 1.35 9.88 -7.61
CA VAL A 138 0.49 8.68 -7.61
C VAL A 138 1.29 7.43 -7.99
N PHE A 139 2.19 7.55 -8.97
CA PHE A 139 3.10 6.45 -9.33
C PHE A 139 3.96 6.01 -8.14
N THR A 140 4.63 6.96 -7.48
CA THR A 140 5.50 6.67 -6.34
C THR A 140 4.72 6.08 -5.18
N PHE A 141 3.54 6.62 -4.88
CA PHE A 141 2.66 6.09 -3.85
C PHE A 141 2.27 4.63 -4.15
N MET A 142 1.77 4.33 -5.35
CA MET A 142 1.37 2.97 -5.75
C MET A 142 2.56 2.00 -5.74
N PHE A 143 3.74 2.46 -6.16
CA PHE A 143 4.96 1.66 -6.15
C PHE A 143 5.41 1.33 -4.72
N LEU A 144 5.47 2.33 -3.83
CA LEU A 144 5.84 2.12 -2.42
C LEU A 144 4.82 1.25 -1.69
N GLU A 145 3.53 1.44 -1.97
CA GLU A 145 2.46 0.60 -1.47
C GLU A 145 2.66 -0.86 -1.92
N THR A 146 3.01 -1.09 -3.18
CA THR A 146 3.34 -2.43 -3.70
C THR A 146 4.51 -3.07 -2.96
N LEU A 147 5.62 -2.33 -2.76
CA LEU A 147 6.79 -2.82 -2.03
C LEU A 147 6.45 -3.16 -0.57
N HIS A 148 5.68 -2.30 0.10
CA HIS A 148 5.28 -2.52 1.48
C HIS A 148 4.38 -3.76 1.62
N TRP A 149 3.36 -3.90 0.76
CA TRP A 149 2.48 -5.08 0.79
C TRP A 149 3.21 -6.35 0.39
N PHE A 150 4.22 -6.26 -0.47
CA PHE A 150 5.08 -7.40 -0.78
C PHE A 150 5.90 -7.81 0.44
N TRP A 151 6.40 -6.85 1.21
CA TRP A 151 7.06 -7.15 2.48
C TRP A 151 6.09 -7.79 3.49
N VAL A 152 4.87 -7.25 3.63
CA VAL A 152 3.82 -7.87 4.46
C VAL A 152 3.55 -9.31 4.02
N PHE A 153 3.47 -9.58 2.71
CA PHE A 153 3.28 -10.93 2.17
C PHE A 153 4.37 -11.89 2.64
N VAL A 154 5.64 -11.48 2.53
CA VAL A 154 6.78 -12.30 2.96
C VAL A 154 6.72 -12.55 4.47
N ALA A 155 6.50 -11.50 5.27
CA ALA A 155 6.39 -11.62 6.72
C ALA A 155 5.22 -12.53 7.14
N MET A 156 4.07 -12.45 6.47
CA MET A 156 2.92 -13.31 6.74
C MET A 156 3.19 -14.79 6.46
N LYS A 157 3.98 -15.10 5.42
CA LYS A 157 4.35 -16.50 5.14
C LYS A 157 5.22 -17.07 6.26
N GLU A 158 6.07 -16.25 6.84
CA GLU A 158 6.86 -16.62 8.02
C GLU A 158 5.98 -16.82 9.25
N ASP A 159 5.11 -15.85 9.56
CA ASP A 159 4.18 -15.90 10.69
C ASP A 159 3.25 -17.13 10.61
N ARG A 160 2.72 -17.45 9.42
CA ARG A 160 1.92 -18.66 9.19
C ARG A 160 2.72 -19.94 9.47
N ARG A 161 3.97 -20.02 9.01
CA ARG A 161 4.81 -21.21 9.23
C ARG A 161 5.05 -21.42 10.72
N GLU A 162 5.30 -20.35 11.47
CA GLU A 162 5.49 -20.43 12.92
C GLU A 162 4.22 -20.86 13.63
N TRP A 163 3.07 -20.31 13.25
CA TRP A 163 1.78 -20.70 13.81
C TRP A 163 1.52 -22.20 13.64
N MET A 164 1.77 -22.76 12.45
CA MET A 164 1.64 -24.20 12.20
C MET A 164 2.57 -25.05 13.08
N VAL A 165 3.81 -24.59 13.31
CA VAL A 165 4.77 -25.29 14.17
C VAL A 165 4.31 -25.24 15.63
N ARG A 166 3.85 -24.09 16.11
CA ARG A 166 3.35 -23.92 17.49
C ARG A 166 2.16 -24.84 17.75
N GLU A 167 1.20 -24.88 16.82
CA GLU A 167 0.03 -25.75 16.90
C GLU A 167 0.42 -27.24 16.94
N ALA A 168 1.32 -27.67 16.05
CA ALA A 168 1.81 -29.06 16.05
C ALA A 168 2.53 -29.43 17.36
N THR A 169 3.35 -28.53 17.91
CA THR A 169 4.02 -28.78 19.20
C THR A 169 3.05 -28.82 20.38
N ALA A 170 1.96 -28.05 20.34
CA ALA A 170 0.94 -28.07 21.37
C ALA A 170 0.17 -29.41 21.36
N GLN A 171 -0.20 -29.90 20.17
CA GLN A 171 -0.90 -31.18 20.01
C GLN A 171 -0.06 -32.36 20.51
N LEU A 172 1.24 -32.39 20.21
CA LEU A 172 2.15 -33.43 20.71
C LEU A 172 2.23 -33.44 22.24
N ARG A 173 2.29 -32.27 22.89
CA ARG A 173 2.30 -32.17 24.36
C ARG A 173 1.01 -32.69 24.97
N GLU A 174 -0.14 -32.37 24.37
CA GLU A 174 -1.43 -32.89 24.85
C GLU A 174 -1.53 -34.42 24.71
N GLU A 175 -0.98 -35.00 23.65
CA GLU A 175 -0.92 -36.45 23.47
C GLU A 175 -0.01 -37.13 24.50
N GLU A 176 1.15 -36.55 24.79
CA GLU A 176 2.06 -37.03 25.85
C GLU A 176 1.40 -36.96 27.23
N GLU A 177 0.72 -35.86 27.55
CA GLU A 177 -0.02 -35.71 28.81
C GLU A 177 -1.16 -36.73 28.93
N LYS A 178 -1.89 -37.00 27.85
CA LYS A 178 -2.95 -38.03 27.83
C LYS A 178 -2.37 -39.43 28.05
N LYS A 179 -1.21 -39.74 27.46
CA LYS A 179 -0.51 -41.02 27.67
C LYS A 179 -0.01 -41.18 29.11
N PHE A 180 0.43 -40.11 29.76
CA PHE A 180 0.90 -40.16 31.14
C PHE A 180 -0.23 -40.29 32.16
N ARG A 181 -1.45 -39.85 31.81
CA ARG A 181 -2.65 -39.95 32.67
C ARG A 181 -3.41 -41.28 32.56
N MET A 182 -3.04 -42.15 31.61
CA MET A 182 -3.57 -43.52 31.45
C MET A 182 -2.64 -44.52 32.13
#